data_AF-A0A2V9SAN6-F1
#
_entry.id   AF-A0A2V9SAN6-F1
#
_cell.length_a   1.000
_cell.length_b   1.000
_cell.length_c   1.000
_cell.angle_alpha   90.00
_cell.angle_beta   90.00
_cell.angle_gamma   90.00
#
_symmetry.space_group_name_H-M   'P 1'
#
loop_
_entity.id
_entity.type
_entity.pdbx_description
1 polymer ?
#
loop_
_entity_poly.entity_id
_entity_poly.type
_entity_poly.pdbx_seq_one_letter_code
_entity_poly.pdbx_strand_id
1 'polypeptide(L)'
;MRTHYDTLGVPKEASVEWVKRSYRTLVKTHHPDKFPDGSTAKAEAEERLREIISAYAVLSNPLRRASYDAKLSKPVVVRRELQPEHCARCGKPTTYWQAPKKVALCHVCAGAVA
;
A
#
# COMPACT_ATOMS: atom_id res chain seq x y z
N MET A 1 13.21 4.62 2.80
CA MET A 1 13.15 3.15 2.68
C MET A 1 13.07 2.83 1.20
N ARG A 2 13.99 2.02 0.67
CA ARG A 2 13.88 1.51 -0.71
C ARG A 2 12.86 0.37 -0.73
N THR A 3 11.90 0.41 -1.64
CA THR A 3 10.96 -0.70 -1.85
C THR A 3 11.54 -1.69 -2.87
N HIS A 4 10.97 -2.89 -2.95
CA HIS A 4 11.34 -3.86 -4.00
C HIS A 4 11.10 -3.32 -5.41
N TYR A 5 10.14 -2.39 -5.56
CA TYR A 5 9.85 -1.69 -6.80
C TYR A 5 11.01 -0.74 -7.18
N ASP A 6 11.54 0.01 -6.20
CA ASP A 6 12.71 0.87 -6.39
C ASP A 6 13.96 0.05 -6.74
N THR A 7 14.18 -1.10 -6.10
CA THR A 7 15.33 -1.98 -6.38
C THR A 7 15.32 -2.49 -7.82
N LEU A 8 14.14 -2.79 -8.38
CA LEU A 8 13.99 -3.23 -9.76
C LEU A 8 13.83 -2.07 -10.76
N GLY A 9 13.71 -0.83 -10.30
CA GLY A 9 13.49 0.34 -11.14
C GLY A 9 12.14 0.32 -11.86
N VAL A 10 11.09 -0.22 -11.23
CA VAL A 10 9.75 -0.38 -11.81
C VAL A 10 8.70 0.28 -10.92
N PRO A 11 7.71 1.04 -11.44
CA PRO A 11 6.52 1.47 -10.73
C PRO A 11 5.76 0.34 -10.06
N LYS A 12 5.02 0.71 -9.01
CA LYS A 12 4.12 -0.20 -8.30
C LYS A 12 3.04 -0.80 -9.21
N GLU A 13 2.69 -0.13 -10.30
CA GLU A 13 1.70 -0.54 -11.29
C GLU A 13 2.26 -1.52 -12.34
N ALA A 14 3.55 -1.82 -12.27
CA ALA A 14 4.24 -2.75 -13.15
C ALA A 14 3.50 -4.08 -13.34
N SER A 15 3.37 -4.53 -14.59
CA SER A 15 2.93 -5.91 -14.86
C SER A 15 4.03 -6.90 -14.48
N VAL A 16 3.66 -8.15 -14.20
CA VAL A 16 4.61 -9.23 -13.87
C VAL A 16 5.62 -9.45 -15.01
N GLU A 17 5.20 -9.29 -16.26
CA GLU A 17 6.09 -9.38 -17.41
C GLU A 17 7.16 -8.28 -17.41
N TRP A 18 6.77 -7.07 -17.01
CA TRP A 18 7.72 -5.97 -16.93
C TRP A 18 8.72 -6.15 -15.79
N VAL A 19 8.25 -6.62 -14.62
CA VAL A 19 9.12 -7.04 -13.51
C VAL A 19 10.14 -8.10 -13.96
N LYS A 20 9.70 -9.12 -14.71
CA LYS A 20 10.59 -10.16 -15.28
C LYS A 20 11.61 -9.57 -16.26
N ARG A 21 11.20 -8.63 -17.12
CA ARG A 21 12.10 -7.98 -18.09
C ARG A 21 13.17 -7.15 -17.38
N SER A 22 12.80 -6.36 -16.39
CA SER A 22 13.74 -5.55 -15.60
C SER A 22 14.71 -6.44 -14.84
N TYR A 23 14.23 -7.50 -14.18
CA TYR A 23 15.08 -8.49 -13.51
C TYR A 23 16.16 -9.07 -14.44
N ARG A 24 15.77 -9.56 -15.63
CA ARG A 24 16.74 -10.13 -16.60
C ARG A 24 17.78 -9.11 -17.06
N THR A 25 17.38 -7.84 -17.18
CA THR A 25 18.29 -6.76 -17.58
C THR A 25 19.28 -6.46 -16.47
N LEU A 26 18.80 -6.31 -15.23
CA LEU A 26 19.62 -5.99 -14.06
C LEU A 26 20.60 -7.13 -13.72
N VAL A 27 20.18 -8.39 -13.83
CA VAL A 27 21.08 -9.54 -13.63
C VAL A 27 22.24 -9.54 -14.62
N LYS A 28 21.98 -9.23 -15.90
CA LYS A 28 23.04 -9.12 -16.91
C LYS A 28 23.98 -7.94 -16.63
N THR A 29 23.46 -6.85 -16.10
CA THR A 29 24.26 -5.65 -15.77
C THR A 29 25.16 -5.91 -14.56
N HIS A 30 24.64 -6.56 -13.52
CA HIS A 30 25.32 -6.82 -12.25
C HIS A 30 25.90 -8.24 -12.15
N HIS A 31 26.09 -8.94 -13.27
CA HIS A 31 26.65 -10.29 -13.24
C HIS A 31 28.12 -10.25 -12.80
N PRO A 32 28.56 -11.06 -11.83
CA PRO A 32 29.93 -11.01 -11.29
C PRO A 32 31.01 -11.32 -12.32
N ASP A 33 30.67 -12.06 -13.38
CA ASP A 33 31.55 -12.38 -14.52
C ASP A 33 32.04 -11.13 -15.29
N LYS A 34 31.31 -10.01 -15.19
CA LYS A 34 31.70 -8.75 -15.84
C LYS A 34 32.75 -7.97 -15.04
N PHE A 35 33.08 -8.41 -13.83
CA PHE A 35 33.97 -7.70 -12.93
C PHE A 35 35.20 -8.55 -12.61
N PRO A 36 36.40 -7.93 -12.55
CA PRO A 36 37.61 -8.66 -12.22
C PRO A 36 37.55 -9.22 -10.79
N ASP A 37 38.09 -10.42 -10.62
CA ASP A 37 38.17 -11.11 -9.32
C ASP A 37 38.90 -10.26 -8.27
N GLY A 38 38.35 -10.20 -7.06
CA GLY A 38 38.91 -9.45 -5.93
C GLY A 38 38.69 -7.94 -5.98
N SER A 39 37.97 -7.40 -6.98
CA SER A 39 37.63 -5.99 -7.03
C SER A 39 36.46 -5.62 -6.11
N THR A 40 36.48 -4.40 -5.58
CA THR A 40 35.35 -3.82 -4.82
C THR A 40 34.07 -3.80 -5.67
N ALA A 41 34.20 -3.53 -6.97
CA ALA A 41 33.10 -3.54 -7.92
C ALA A 41 32.38 -4.90 -8.02
N LYS A 42 33.12 -6.02 -7.88
CA LYS A 42 32.52 -7.36 -7.84
C LYS A 42 31.66 -7.55 -6.58
N ALA A 43 32.18 -7.15 -5.42
CA ALA A 43 31.44 -7.22 -4.16
C ALA A 43 30.16 -6.35 -4.19
N GLU A 44 30.26 -5.14 -4.76
CA GLU A 44 29.09 -4.27 -4.97
C GLU A 44 28.08 -4.88 -5.95
N ALA A 45 28.55 -5.49 -7.03
CA ALA A 45 27.68 -6.16 -8.00
C ALA A 45 26.94 -7.35 -7.37
N GLU A 46 27.62 -8.16 -6.55
CA GLU A 46 27.00 -9.27 -5.81
C GLU A 46 25.96 -8.79 -4.80
N GLU A 47 26.24 -7.72 -4.06
CA GLU A 47 25.28 -7.13 -3.13
C GLU A 47 24.03 -6.64 -3.85
N ARG A 48 24.20 -5.87 -4.94
CA ARG A 48 23.08 -5.40 -5.76
C ARG A 48 22.29 -6.55 -6.37
N LEU A 49 22.98 -7.57 -6.87
CA LEU A 49 22.34 -8.75 -7.43
C LEU A 49 21.49 -9.48 -6.38
N ARG A 50 21.98 -9.57 -5.14
CA ARG A 50 21.23 -10.16 -4.02
C ARG A 50 19.95 -9.38 -3.72
N GLU A 51 20.01 -8.04 -3.72
CA GLU A 51 18.83 -7.18 -3.57
C GLU A 51 17.83 -7.39 -4.72
N ILE A 52 18.32 -7.45 -5.96
CA ILE A 52 17.51 -7.67 -7.17
C ILE A 52 16.78 -9.02 -7.11
N ILE A 53 17.48 -10.10 -6.71
CA ILE A 53 16.90 -11.44 -6.56
C ILE A 53 15.80 -11.43 -5.48
N SER A 54 16.07 -10.81 -4.32
CA SER A 54 15.10 -10.69 -3.23
C SER A 54 13.84 -9.95 -3.68
N ALA A 55 14.00 -8.81 -4.36
CA ALA A 55 12.89 -8.04 -4.89
C ALA A 55 12.07 -8.83 -5.92
N TYR A 56 12.74 -9.52 -6.85
CA TYR A 56 12.07 -10.36 -7.84
C TYR A 56 11.32 -11.53 -7.20
N ALA A 57 11.88 -12.17 -6.17
CA ALA A 57 11.22 -13.28 -5.49
C ALA A 57 9.87 -12.89 -4.88
N VAL A 58 9.74 -11.65 -4.40
CA VAL A 58 8.50 -11.10 -3.85
C VAL A 58 7.55 -10.64 -4.96
N LEU A 59 8.05 -9.87 -5.95
CA LEU A 59 7.21 -9.22 -6.96
C LEU A 59 6.78 -10.12 -8.12
N SER A 60 7.48 -11.23 -8.37
CA SER A 60 7.16 -12.17 -9.45
C SER A 60 5.93 -13.04 -9.15
N ASN A 61 5.63 -13.28 -7.88
CA ASN A 61 4.47 -14.07 -7.47
C ASN A 61 3.33 -13.14 -7.04
N PRO A 62 2.14 -13.24 -7.65
CA PRO A 62 1.02 -12.33 -7.36
C PRO A 62 0.56 -12.39 -5.90
N LEU A 63 0.59 -13.55 -5.24
CA LEU A 63 0.20 -13.69 -3.84
C LEU A 63 1.22 -13.04 -2.89
N ARG A 64 2.52 -13.21 -3.19
CA ARG A 64 3.60 -12.59 -2.40
C ARG A 64 3.61 -11.07 -2.59
N ARG A 65 3.38 -10.62 -3.82
CA ARG A 65 3.23 -9.20 -4.16
C ARG A 65 2.04 -8.58 -3.44
N ALA A 66 0.88 -9.22 -3.44
CA ALA A 66 -0.29 -8.73 -2.71
C ALA A 66 -0.03 -8.60 -1.20
N SER A 67 0.61 -9.62 -0.60
CA SER A 67 1.01 -9.58 0.80
C SER A 67 2.02 -8.46 1.11
N TYR A 68 2.94 -8.20 0.18
CA TYR A 68 3.91 -7.10 0.30
C TYR A 68 3.23 -5.73 0.15
N ASP A 69 2.35 -5.58 -0.83
CA ASP A 69 1.59 -4.35 -1.08
C ASP A 69 0.65 -4.01 0.09
N ALA A 70 0.05 -5.02 0.72
CA ALA A 70 -0.77 -4.86 1.92
C ALA A 70 0.02 -4.29 3.11
N LYS A 71 1.30 -4.68 3.26
CA LYS A 71 2.20 -4.12 4.28
C LYS A 71 2.61 -2.67 3.96
N LEU A 72 2.67 -2.32 2.68
CA LEU A 72 3.00 -0.98 2.23
C LEU A 72 1.82 -0.01 2.26
N SER A 73 0.58 -0.52 2.12
CA SER A 73 -0.61 0.33 2.22
C SER A 73 -0.85 0.70 3.68
N LYS A 74 -0.77 2.01 4.00
CA LYS A 74 -1.45 2.53 5.19
C LYS A 74 -2.93 2.15 5.05
N PRO A 75 -3.59 1.63 6.09
CA PRO A 75 -5.01 1.37 6.00
C PRO A 75 -5.67 2.69 5.63
N VAL A 76 -6.29 2.74 4.45
CA VAL A 76 -7.21 3.80 4.12
C VAL A 76 -8.37 3.55 5.05
N VAL A 77 -8.35 4.21 6.20
CA VAL A 77 -9.48 4.24 7.11
C VAL A 77 -10.52 5.03 6.35
N VAL A 78 -11.32 4.32 5.54
CA VAL A 78 -12.58 4.85 5.07
C VAL A 78 -13.38 5.00 6.35
N ARG A 79 -13.30 6.18 6.97
CA ARG A 79 -14.22 6.56 8.02
C ARG A 79 -15.57 6.58 7.33
N ARG A 80 -16.26 5.45 7.39
CA ARG A 80 -17.67 5.38 7.06
C ARG A 80 -18.34 6.20 8.15
N GLU A 81 -18.49 7.50 7.88
CA GLU A 81 -19.33 8.37 8.68
C GLU A 81 -20.71 7.74 8.61
N LEU A 82 -21.07 6.98 9.63
CA LEU A 82 -22.40 6.48 9.86
C LEU A 82 -23.27 7.71 10.13
N GLN A 83 -23.70 8.38 9.06
CA GLN A 83 -24.75 9.38 9.17
C GLN A 83 -25.99 8.65 9.66
N PRO A 84 -26.56 9.02 10.82
CA PRO A 84 -27.73 8.33 11.30
C PRO A 84 -28.90 8.75 10.43
N GLU A 85 -29.39 7.78 9.65
CA GLU A 85 -30.62 7.83 8.86
C GLU A 85 -31.87 8.08 9.72
N HIS A 86 -31.78 7.87 11.04
CA HIS A 86 -32.90 7.93 11.98
C HIS A 86 -32.54 8.66 13.30
N CYS A 87 -33.54 9.30 13.89
CA CYS A 87 -33.46 9.99 15.17
C CYS A 87 -33.15 8.99 16.29
N ALA A 88 -32.07 9.22 17.04
CA ALA A 88 -31.65 8.32 18.12
C ALA A 88 -32.67 8.18 19.27
N ARG A 89 -33.63 9.11 19.39
CA ARG A 89 -34.64 9.11 20.46
C ARG A 89 -35.97 8.46 20.06
N CYS A 90 -36.40 8.63 18.81
CA CYS A 90 -37.72 8.16 18.36
C CYS A 90 -37.69 7.26 17.12
N GLY A 91 -36.50 7.00 16.55
CA GLY A 91 -36.33 6.13 15.38
C GLY A 91 -36.88 6.68 14.07
N LYS A 92 -37.49 7.87 14.05
CA LYS A 92 -38.00 8.47 12.80
C LYS A 92 -36.87 8.96 11.91
N PRO A 93 -37.00 8.87 10.58
CA PRO A 93 -35.99 9.38 9.67
C PRO A 93 -35.74 10.86 9.95
N THR A 94 -34.48 11.24 10.08
CA THR A 94 -34.11 12.63 10.37
C THR A 94 -32.81 12.98 9.67
N THR A 95 -32.79 14.16 9.06
CA THR A 95 -31.57 14.79 8.56
C THR A 95 -31.01 15.81 9.56
N TYR A 96 -31.68 15.99 10.70
CA TYR A 96 -31.29 16.96 11.71
C TYR A 96 -30.21 16.39 12.64
N TRP A 97 -29.08 17.09 12.70
CA TRP A 97 -27.92 16.74 13.50
C TRP A 97 -27.76 17.71 14.67
N GLN A 98 -27.82 17.22 15.91
CA GLN A 98 -27.45 18.04 17.06
C GLN A 98 -25.94 18.03 17.26
N ALA A 99 -25.28 19.05 16.70
CA ALA A 99 -23.86 19.30 16.89
C ALA A 99 -23.36 19.23 18.36
N PRO A 100 -24.03 19.84 19.37
CA PRO A 100 -23.50 19.82 20.74
C PRO A 100 -23.50 18.43 21.37
N LYS A 101 -24.45 17.57 20.99
CA LYS A 101 -24.61 16.21 21.52
C LYS A 101 -24.06 15.13 20.59
N LYS A 102 -23.55 15.50 19.41
CA LYS A 102 -23.07 14.60 18.35
C LYS A 102 -24.02 13.44 18.06
N VAL A 103 -25.33 13.74 17.99
CA VAL A 103 -26.38 12.74 17.79
C VAL A 103 -27.42 13.26 16.79
N ALA A 104 -27.91 12.40 15.91
CA ALA A 104 -29.06 12.72 15.07
C ALA A 104 -30.34 12.68 15.91
N LEU A 105 -31.04 13.80 15.98
CA LEU A 105 -32.35 13.92 16.61
C LEU A 105 -33.30 14.56 15.59
N CYS A 106 -34.61 14.44 15.72
CA CYS A 106 -35.52 15.26 14.91
C CYS A 106 -35.75 16.60 15.61
N HIS A 107 -36.22 17.62 14.88
CA HIS A 107 -36.52 18.95 15.45
C HIS A 107 -37.43 18.89 16.70
N VAL A 108 -38.37 17.93 16.73
CA VAL A 108 -39.27 17.71 17.87
C VAL A 108 -38.51 17.17 19.08
N CYS A 109 -37.72 16.09 18.91
CA CYS A 109 -36.91 15.52 19.98
C CYS A 109 -35.78 16.45 20.43
N ALA A 110 -35.43 17.42 19.58
CA ALA A 110 -34.42 18.43 19.87
C ALA A 110 -34.91 19.56 20.77
N GLY A 111 -36.14 20.03 20.55
CA GLY A 111 -36.77 21.06 21.38
C GLY A 111 -37.24 20.55 22.75
N ALA A 112 -37.44 19.24 22.91
CA ALA A 112 -37.83 18.61 24.17
C ALA A 112 -36.67 18.44 25.18
N VAL A 113 -35.64 19.29 25.10
CA VAL A 113 -34.48 19.34 26.01
C VAL A 113 -34.31 20.74 26.60
N ALA A 114 -35.43 21.42 26.85
CA ALA A 114 -35.49 22.56 27.77
C ALA A 114 -35.84 22.02 29.17
#